data_AF-A0A0N7LRN0-F1
#
_entry.id   AF-A0A0N7LRN0-F1
#
_cell.length_a   1.000
_cell.length_b   1.000
_cell.length_c   1.000
_cell.angle_alpha   90.00
_cell.angle_beta   90.00
_cell.angle_gamma   90.00
#
_symmetry.space_group_name_H-M   'P 1'
#
loop_
_entity.id
_entity.type
_entity.pdbx_description
1 polymer ?
#
loop_
_entity_poly.entity_id
_entity_poly.type
_entity_poly.pdbx_seq_one_letter_code
_entity_poly.pdbx_strand_id
1 'polypeptide(L)'
;MGFLRILYQSLSAFGISCALASAGWAEGKATELFVAEDLRDTGLIAYILPRFTLKHGVRVTIVDDTAEAAGMLHVEGSTPVFSQADVTYGLTVTDVADPHMARFAQWLTGEVGLRTVLSFKPDGETLFAPPVAPQSTPEDVFIEGDANRGARLALQACGRCHVVGEINQMAGIGSTPSFAVLRSLEDWMERFTAFYALNPHPAFTVIPDVTLPFDETRPSPISPVRLTLEELENIVAYTATIVPADLGAPIAHQ
;
A
#
# COMPACT_ATOMS: atom_id res chain seq x y z
N MET A 1 56.32 53.84 48.65
CA MET A 1 56.88 52.81 47.74
C MET A 1 55.69 52.13 47.06
N GLY A 2 55.10 52.58 45.94
CA GLY A 2 55.65 53.25 44.77
C GLY A 2 55.54 52.31 43.55
N PHE A 3 54.31 52.04 43.09
CA PHE A 3 54.00 51.33 41.83
C PHE A 3 54.58 52.08 40.62
N LEU A 4 55.29 51.41 39.69
CA LEU A 4 55.18 51.55 38.21
C LEU A 4 56.28 50.79 37.44
N ARG A 5 55.88 49.98 36.45
CA ARG A 5 56.62 49.65 35.21
C ARG A 5 55.55 49.15 34.22
N ILE A 6 55.01 49.99 33.34
CA ILE A 6 55.52 50.49 32.04
C ILE A 6 55.76 49.37 31.02
N LEU A 7 54.84 49.38 30.04
CA LEU A 7 54.93 49.07 28.60
C LEU A 7 55.82 47.90 28.13
N TYR A 8 55.22 47.00 27.34
CA TYR A 8 55.76 46.72 26.01
C TYR A 8 54.64 46.42 25.01
N GLN A 9 54.67 47.14 23.90
CA GLN A 9 53.74 47.12 22.79
C GLN A 9 54.02 45.93 21.84
N SER A 10 52.93 45.28 21.43
CA SER A 10 52.60 44.77 20.09
C SER A 10 53.70 44.67 19.03
N LEU A 11 53.92 43.45 18.53
CA LEU A 11 54.36 43.19 17.16
C LEU A 11 53.37 42.22 16.49
N SER A 12 52.71 42.72 15.45
CA SER A 12 51.71 42.03 14.63
C SER A 12 52.34 40.91 13.80
N ALA A 13 51.81 39.69 13.89
CA ALA A 13 52.08 38.61 12.95
C ALA A 13 50.87 38.41 12.04
N PHE A 14 51.09 38.68 10.75
CA PHE A 14 50.13 38.55 9.66
C PHE A 14 49.86 37.06 9.42
N GLY A 15 48.69 36.57 9.83
CA GLY A 15 48.25 35.21 9.56
C GLY A 15 47.84 35.05 8.10
N ILE A 16 48.67 34.39 7.29
CA ILE A 16 48.30 33.89 5.97
C ILE A 16 47.33 32.73 6.20
N SER A 17 46.04 33.02 6.17
CA SER A 17 44.99 32.01 6.15
C SER A 17 44.92 31.42 4.75
N CYS A 18 45.58 30.28 4.54
CA CYS A 18 45.31 29.41 3.40
C CYS A 18 43.88 28.88 3.53
N ALA A 19 42.92 29.58 2.92
CA ALA A 19 41.61 29.02 2.64
C ALA A 19 41.80 27.81 1.72
N LEU A 20 41.76 26.61 2.31
CA LEU A 20 41.51 25.39 1.58
C LEU A 20 40.12 25.54 0.98
N ALA A 21 40.07 25.94 -0.29
CA ALA A 21 38.88 25.79 -1.10
C ALA A 21 38.61 24.29 -1.19
N SER A 22 37.71 23.79 -0.34
CA SER A 22 37.04 22.53 -0.56
C SER A 22 36.33 22.64 -1.90
N ALA A 23 36.95 22.08 -2.93
CA ALA A 23 36.30 21.82 -4.20
C ALA A 23 35.10 20.93 -3.90
N GLY A 24 33.91 21.53 -3.81
CA GLY A 24 32.65 20.80 -3.78
C GLY A 24 32.58 20.02 -5.08
N TRP A 25 32.73 18.70 -4.98
CA TRP A 25 32.38 17.81 -6.07
C TRP A 25 30.88 17.99 -6.26
N ALA A 26 30.47 18.41 -7.46
CA ALA A 26 29.07 18.37 -7.83
C ALA A 26 28.64 16.90 -7.80
N GLU A 27 27.97 16.47 -6.74
CA GLU A 27 27.25 15.20 -6.70
C GLU A 27 26.21 15.25 -7.82
N GLY A 28 26.56 14.62 -8.93
CA GLY A 28 25.65 14.50 -10.07
C GLY A 28 24.41 13.73 -9.65
N LYS A 29 23.25 14.06 -10.24
CA LYS A 29 22.00 13.33 -10.02
C LYS A 29 22.19 11.85 -10.37
N ALA A 30 22.40 11.00 -9.37
CA ALA A 30 22.75 9.60 -9.54
C ALA A 30 22.01 8.72 -8.52
N THR A 31 21.77 7.46 -8.89
CA THR A 31 21.19 6.42 -8.03
C THR A 31 21.72 5.05 -8.44
N GLU A 32 21.57 4.07 -7.57
CA GLU A 32 22.11 2.71 -7.70
C GLU A 32 20.96 1.71 -7.80
N LEU A 33 21.04 0.83 -8.80
CA LEU A 33 20.02 -0.17 -9.11
C LEU A 33 20.68 -1.54 -9.13
N PHE A 34 20.20 -2.47 -8.32
CA PHE A 34 20.48 -3.88 -8.51
C PHE A 34 19.54 -4.44 -9.57
N VAL A 35 20.06 -5.26 -10.48
CA VAL A 35 19.24 -6.00 -11.45
C VAL A 35 19.55 -7.50 -11.32
N ALA A 36 18.52 -8.35 -11.38
CA ALA A 36 18.70 -9.80 -11.43
C ALA A 36 19.49 -10.25 -12.68
N GLU A 37 20.31 -11.28 -12.55
CA GLU A 37 21.25 -11.74 -13.59
C GLU A 37 20.54 -12.12 -14.90
N ASP A 38 19.44 -12.88 -14.79
CA ASP A 38 18.57 -13.28 -15.89
C ASP A 38 18.10 -12.08 -16.74
N LEU A 39 17.78 -10.96 -16.09
CA LEU A 39 17.36 -9.74 -16.75
C LEU A 39 18.53 -8.93 -17.31
N ARG A 40 19.70 -8.93 -16.65
CA ARG A 40 20.91 -8.27 -17.18
C ARG A 40 21.31 -8.85 -18.53
N ASP A 41 21.24 -10.18 -18.65
CA ASP A 41 21.64 -10.92 -19.85
C ASP A 41 20.74 -10.65 -21.06
N THR A 42 19.51 -10.19 -20.84
CA THR A 42 18.60 -9.80 -21.95
C THR A 42 19.06 -8.57 -22.73
N GLY A 43 19.95 -7.76 -22.16
CA GLY A 43 20.36 -6.47 -22.73
C GLY A 43 19.32 -5.35 -22.57
N LEU A 44 18.16 -5.61 -21.96
CA LEU A 44 17.12 -4.60 -21.72
C LEU A 44 17.66 -3.39 -20.95
N ILE A 45 18.44 -3.63 -19.90
CA ILE A 45 18.98 -2.58 -19.03
C ILE A 45 19.87 -1.62 -19.83
N ALA A 46 20.79 -2.17 -20.64
CA ALA A 46 21.64 -1.39 -21.52
C ALA A 46 20.83 -0.59 -22.56
N TYR A 47 19.63 -1.06 -22.92
CA TYR A 47 18.71 -0.34 -23.79
C TYR A 47 17.95 0.79 -23.08
N ILE A 48 17.41 0.57 -21.88
CA ILE A 48 16.52 1.53 -21.22
C ILE A 48 17.27 2.65 -20.49
N LEU A 49 18.40 2.35 -19.84
CA LEU A 49 19.09 3.33 -18.98
C LEU A 49 19.58 4.56 -19.75
N PRO A 50 20.22 4.45 -20.93
CA PRO A 50 20.64 5.64 -21.69
C PRO A 50 19.47 6.57 -22.06
N ARG A 51 18.30 5.99 -22.36
CA ARG A 51 17.09 6.74 -22.72
C ARG A 51 16.50 7.47 -21.51
N PHE A 52 16.46 6.80 -20.37
CA PHE A 52 16.06 7.43 -19.11
C PHE A 52 17.03 8.57 -18.74
N THR A 53 18.33 8.30 -18.74
CA THR A 53 19.35 9.30 -18.41
C THR A 53 19.30 10.51 -19.34
N LEU A 54 19.13 10.31 -20.65
CA LEU A 54 19.02 11.41 -21.61
C LEU A 54 17.82 12.32 -21.32
N LYS A 55 16.66 11.73 -20.99
CA LYS A 55 15.41 12.50 -20.75
C LYS A 55 15.37 13.16 -19.38
N HIS A 56 15.92 12.51 -18.36
CA HIS A 56 15.75 12.92 -16.97
C HIS A 56 17.01 13.53 -16.34
N GLY A 57 18.17 13.38 -16.97
CA GLY A 57 19.45 13.86 -16.45
C GLY A 57 19.89 13.14 -15.17
N VAL A 58 19.34 11.95 -14.91
CA VAL A 58 19.65 11.10 -13.75
C VAL A 58 20.45 9.90 -14.24
N ARG A 59 21.61 9.67 -13.65
CA ARG A 59 22.44 8.48 -13.91
C ARG A 59 21.96 7.34 -13.03
N VAL A 60 21.72 6.18 -13.61
CA VAL A 60 21.43 4.95 -12.86
C VAL A 60 22.62 4.03 -13.06
N THR A 61 23.28 3.65 -11.97
CA THR A 61 24.43 2.74 -11.98
C THR A 61 23.98 1.36 -11.55
N ILE A 62 24.42 0.32 -12.25
CA ILE A 62 24.14 -1.06 -11.83
C ILE A 62 25.15 -1.49 -10.78
N VAL A 63 24.67 -2.02 -9.65
CA VAL A 63 25.48 -2.55 -8.55
C VAL A 63 25.24 -4.05 -8.39
N ASP A 64 26.25 -4.75 -7.87
CA ASP A 64 26.18 -6.20 -7.64
C ASP A 64 25.67 -6.55 -6.23
N ASP A 65 25.82 -5.64 -5.27
CA ASP A 65 25.32 -5.81 -3.91
C ASP A 65 23.93 -5.18 -3.76
N THR A 66 22.97 -5.98 -3.31
CA THR A 66 21.62 -5.52 -2.97
C THR A 66 21.59 -4.52 -1.82
N ALA A 67 22.56 -4.56 -0.90
CA ALA A 67 22.64 -3.66 0.25
C ALA A 67 23.07 -2.23 -0.15
N GLU A 68 23.76 -2.09 -1.29
CA GLU A 68 24.19 -0.80 -1.84
C GLU A 68 23.12 -0.20 -2.77
N ALA A 69 22.15 -0.98 -3.23
CA ALA A 69 21.17 -0.51 -4.19
C ALA A 69 20.04 0.31 -3.52
N ALA A 70 19.69 1.45 -4.13
CA ALA A 70 18.51 2.23 -3.78
C ALA A 70 17.21 1.60 -4.33
N GLY A 71 17.34 0.68 -5.29
CA GLY A 71 16.24 -0.14 -5.80
C GLY A 71 16.72 -1.42 -6.45
N MET A 72 15.82 -2.38 -6.59
CA MET A 72 16.09 -3.71 -7.13
C MET A 72 15.07 -4.05 -8.20
N LEU A 73 15.54 -4.48 -9.37
CA LEU A 73 14.70 -4.97 -10.46
C LEU A 73 14.89 -6.49 -10.59
N HIS A 74 13.88 -7.24 -10.17
CA HIS A 74 13.94 -8.69 -10.02
C HIS A 74 12.56 -9.33 -10.21
N VAL A 75 12.52 -10.65 -10.35
CA VAL A 75 11.28 -11.43 -10.35
C VAL A 75 10.55 -11.23 -9.01
N GLU A 76 9.24 -11.05 -9.04
CA GLU A 76 8.41 -10.78 -7.84
C GLU A 76 8.78 -9.50 -7.06
N GLY A 77 9.37 -8.50 -7.72
CA GLY A 77 9.55 -7.18 -7.10
C GLY A 77 8.22 -6.51 -6.74
N SER A 78 8.25 -5.65 -5.71
CA SER A 78 7.04 -5.12 -5.06
C SER A 78 6.05 -4.41 -5.99
N THR A 79 6.56 -3.76 -7.04
CA THR A 79 5.74 -3.09 -8.07
C THR A 79 5.98 -3.75 -9.43
N PRO A 80 5.03 -4.50 -9.99
CA PRO A 80 5.15 -5.10 -11.32
C PRO A 80 5.42 -4.04 -12.40
N VAL A 81 6.40 -4.28 -13.27
CA VAL A 81 6.78 -3.33 -14.34
C VAL A 81 6.66 -3.90 -15.75
N PHE A 82 6.94 -5.18 -15.95
CA PHE A 82 6.79 -5.89 -17.22
C PHE A 82 6.93 -7.41 -17.01
N SER A 83 6.61 -8.19 -18.04
CA SER A 83 6.73 -9.65 -18.02
C SER A 83 7.57 -10.16 -19.19
N GLN A 84 8.13 -11.36 -19.03
CA GLN A 84 8.80 -12.14 -20.07
C GLN A 84 8.25 -13.57 -19.99
N ALA A 85 7.53 -14.00 -21.01
CA ALA A 85 6.72 -15.22 -20.95
C ALA A 85 5.82 -15.21 -19.68
N ASP A 86 5.92 -16.24 -18.83
CA ASP A 86 5.13 -16.36 -17.60
C ASP A 86 5.80 -15.71 -16.37
N VAL A 87 6.97 -15.09 -16.54
CA VAL A 87 7.72 -14.46 -15.46
C VAL A 87 7.42 -12.96 -15.41
N THR A 88 6.97 -12.47 -14.25
CA THR A 88 6.75 -11.02 -14.03
C THR A 88 7.90 -10.42 -13.24
N TYR A 89 8.54 -9.40 -13.81
CA TYR A 89 9.55 -8.60 -13.15
C TYR A 89 8.90 -7.40 -12.46
N GLY A 90 9.37 -7.12 -11.25
CA GLY A 90 8.95 -5.99 -10.44
C GLY A 90 10.12 -5.14 -9.99
N LEU A 91 9.83 -3.88 -9.70
CA LEU A 91 10.75 -2.96 -9.04
C LEU A 91 10.44 -2.90 -7.55
N THR A 92 11.47 -3.07 -6.73
CA THR A 92 11.45 -2.85 -5.28
C THR A 92 12.33 -1.66 -4.96
N VAL A 93 11.76 -0.60 -4.41
CA VAL A 93 12.52 0.59 -3.97
C VAL A 93 12.92 0.38 -2.51
N THR A 94 14.21 0.31 -2.23
CA THR A 94 14.79 0.08 -0.89
C THR A 94 15.11 1.39 -0.19
N ASP A 95 15.61 2.39 -0.92
CA ASP A 95 15.77 3.76 -0.41
C ASP A 95 14.63 4.66 -0.93
N VAL A 96 13.57 4.76 -0.14
CA VAL A 96 12.40 5.59 -0.44
C VAL A 96 12.68 7.10 -0.35
N ALA A 97 13.79 7.50 0.28
CA ALA A 97 14.18 8.89 0.42
C ALA A 97 14.96 9.41 -0.80
N ASP A 98 15.51 8.52 -1.63
CA ASP A 98 16.25 8.89 -2.84
C ASP A 98 15.29 9.45 -3.93
N PRO A 99 15.34 10.76 -4.22
CA PRO A 99 14.48 11.37 -5.23
C PRO A 99 14.82 10.93 -6.66
N HIS A 100 16.04 10.44 -6.90
CA HIS A 100 16.50 9.94 -8.19
C HIS A 100 15.99 8.53 -8.46
N MET A 101 16.00 7.64 -7.45
CA MET A 101 15.34 6.34 -7.54
C MET A 101 13.83 6.51 -7.71
N ALA A 102 13.19 7.40 -6.93
CA ALA A 102 11.77 7.70 -7.09
C ALA A 102 11.42 8.15 -8.53
N ARG A 103 12.29 8.96 -9.15
CA ARG A 103 12.14 9.39 -10.54
C ARG A 103 12.24 8.24 -11.52
N PHE A 104 13.19 7.32 -11.30
CA PHE A 104 13.35 6.12 -12.13
C PHE A 104 12.15 5.18 -11.99
N ALA A 105 11.70 4.92 -10.76
CA ALA A 105 10.53 4.11 -10.46
C ALA A 105 9.26 4.66 -11.13
N GLN A 106 9.01 5.96 -11.00
CA GLN A 106 7.88 6.62 -11.66
C GLN A 106 7.94 6.49 -13.19
N TRP A 107 9.14 6.62 -13.77
CA TRP A 107 9.30 6.49 -15.21
C TRP A 107 9.06 5.05 -15.68
N LEU A 108 9.66 4.07 -15.02
CA LEU A 108 9.61 2.65 -15.41
C LEU A 108 8.20 2.07 -15.28
N THR A 109 7.49 2.44 -14.22
CA THR A 109 6.09 2.02 -13.97
C THR A 109 5.06 2.79 -14.81
N GLY A 110 5.45 3.93 -15.38
CA GLY A 110 4.60 4.75 -16.23
C GLY A 110 4.52 4.29 -17.69
N GLU A 111 3.55 4.84 -18.44
CA GLU A 111 3.31 4.49 -19.85
C GLU A 111 4.58 4.62 -20.72
N VAL A 112 5.37 5.67 -20.50
CA VAL A 112 6.59 5.92 -21.30
C VAL A 112 7.66 4.86 -21.03
N GLY A 113 7.89 4.48 -19.77
CA GLY A 113 8.83 3.43 -19.42
C GLY A 113 8.40 2.10 -20.00
N LEU A 114 7.13 1.72 -19.77
CA LEU A 114 6.57 0.50 -20.31
C LEU A 114 6.69 0.44 -21.84
N ARG A 115 6.26 1.49 -22.56
CA ARG A 115 6.41 1.54 -24.02
C ARG A 115 7.86 1.42 -24.48
N THR A 116 8.81 1.96 -23.72
CA THR A 116 10.24 1.82 -24.02
C THR A 116 10.67 0.36 -23.88
N VAL A 117 10.28 -0.32 -22.80
CA VAL A 117 10.54 -1.75 -22.60
C VAL A 117 9.92 -2.58 -23.72
N LEU A 118 8.65 -2.37 -24.06
CA LEU A 118 7.95 -3.11 -25.11
C LEU A 118 8.49 -2.84 -26.53
N SER A 119 9.24 -1.74 -26.71
CA SER A 119 9.92 -1.42 -27.97
C SER A 119 11.30 -2.08 -28.10
N PHE A 120 11.80 -2.70 -27.02
CA PHE A 120 13.04 -3.46 -27.06
C PHE A 120 12.81 -4.78 -27.81
N LYS A 121 13.43 -4.86 -28.99
CA LYS A 121 13.32 -6.00 -29.89
C LYS A 121 14.70 -6.53 -30.28
N PRO A 122 15.36 -7.31 -29.41
CA PRO A 122 16.59 -7.99 -29.80
C PRO A 122 16.28 -8.90 -30.99
N ASP A 123 17.13 -8.85 -32.02
CA ASP A 123 16.97 -9.59 -33.28
C ASP A 123 15.61 -9.38 -33.99
N GLY A 124 14.92 -8.28 -33.69
CA GLY A 124 13.61 -7.95 -34.27
C GLY A 124 12.41 -8.64 -33.60
N GLU A 125 12.64 -9.48 -32.59
CA GLU A 125 11.58 -10.20 -31.87
C GLU A 125 11.09 -9.47 -30.62
N THR A 126 9.81 -9.58 -30.31
CA THR A 126 9.26 -9.02 -29.08
C THR A 126 9.62 -9.93 -27.90
N LEU A 127 10.41 -9.43 -26.95
CA LEU A 127 10.85 -10.20 -25.79
C LEU A 127 9.99 -9.97 -24.53
N PHE A 128 9.48 -8.75 -24.35
CA PHE A 128 8.75 -8.34 -23.14
C PHE A 128 7.29 -8.01 -23.44
N ALA A 129 6.43 -8.23 -22.45
CA ALA A 129 5.01 -7.92 -22.47
C ALA A 129 4.62 -7.03 -21.27
N PRO A 130 3.42 -6.41 -21.28
CA PRO A 130 2.91 -5.69 -20.11
C PRO A 130 2.95 -6.55 -18.85
N PRO A 131 3.08 -5.95 -17.66
CA PRO A 131 3.06 -6.71 -16.42
C PRO A 131 1.74 -7.48 -16.32
N VAL A 132 1.83 -8.77 -15.99
CA VAL A 132 0.64 -9.52 -15.60
C VAL A 132 0.23 -8.95 -14.25
N ALA A 133 -0.99 -8.40 -14.17
CA ALA A 133 -1.53 -7.99 -12.89
C ALA A 133 -1.40 -9.21 -11.94
N PRO A 134 -0.81 -9.06 -10.75
CA PRO A 134 -0.76 -10.17 -9.82
C PRO A 134 -2.19 -10.65 -9.66
N GLN A 135 -2.43 -11.91 -10.03
CA GLN A 135 -3.66 -12.55 -9.60
C GLN A 135 -3.51 -12.60 -8.10
N SER A 136 -4.14 -11.65 -7.40
CA SER A 136 -4.33 -11.73 -5.96
C SER A 136 -4.97 -13.08 -5.74
N THR A 137 -4.15 -14.07 -5.40
CA THR A 137 -4.66 -15.33 -4.89
C THR A 137 -5.42 -14.87 -3.66
N PRO A 138 -6.74 -15.10 -3.57
CA PRO A 138 -7.42 -14.78 -2.33
C PRO A 138 -6.62 -15.53 -1.27
N GLU A 139 -5.94 -14.76 -0.42
CA GLU A 139 -5.41 -15.31 0.81
C GLU A 139 -6.62 -15.98 1.43
N ASP A 140 -6.58 -17.30 1.58
CA ASP A 140 -7.67 -18.04 2.23
C ASP A 140 -7.71 -17.47 3.65
N VAL A 141 -8.51 -16.43 3.84
CA VAL A 141 -8.71 -15.83 5.15
C VAL A 141 -9.39 -16.94 5.93
N PHE A 142 -8.63 -17.55 6.83
CA PHE A 142 -9.19 -18.48 7.78
C PHE A 142 -10.13 -17.67 8.68
N ILE A 143 -11.42 -17.74 8.38
CA ILE A 143 -12.44 -17.04 9.16
C ILE A 143 -12.85 -17.99 10.27
N GLU A 144 -12.47 -17.63 11.49
CA GLU A 144 -12.84 -18.33 12.71
C GLU A 144 -14.35 -18.16 12.99
N GLY A 145 -14.98 -19.22 13.52
CA GLY A 145 -16.39 -19.23 13.92
C GLY A 145 -17.25 -20.32 13.29
N ASP A 146 -18.38 -20.62 13.93
CA ASP A 146 -19.44 -21.52 13.49
C ASP A 146 -20.49 -20.73 12.66
N ALA A 147 -20.41 -20.86 11.34
CA ALA A 147 -21.34 -20.22 10.41
C ALA A 147 -22.81 -20.62 10.62
N ASN A 148 -23.10 -21.84 11.10
CA ASN A 148 -24.49 -22.24 11.38
C ASN A 148 -25.04 -21.51 12.60
N ARG A 149 -24.21 -21.35 13.64
CA ARG A 149 -24.55 -20.52 14.80
C ARG A 149 -24.64 -19.05 14.39
N GLY A 150 -23.73 -18.59 13.55
CA GLY A 150 -23.71 -17.26 12.95
C GLY A 150 -24.99 -16.88 12.24
N ALA A 151 -25.55 -17.78 11.42
CA ALA A 151 -26.81 -17.55 10.70
C ALA A 151 -27.97 -17.22 11.66
N ARG A 152 -28.07 -17.96 12.77
CA ARG A 152 -29.11 -17.74 13.78
C ARG A 152 -28.89 -16.42 14.53
N LEU A 153 -27.64 -16.15 14.92
CA LEU A 153 -27.26 -14.91 15.61
C LEU A 153 -27.50 -13.67 14.72
N ALA A 154 -27.13 -13.73 13.44
CA ALA A 154 -27.35 -12.66 12.47
C ALA A 154 -28.84 -12.33 12.34
N LEU A 155 -29.71 -13.35 12.24
CA LEU A 155 -31.15 -13.13 12.19
C LEU A 155 -31.69 -12.48 13.48
N GLN A 156 -31.24 -12.93 14.65
CA GLN A 156 -31.70 -12.42 15.94
C GLN A 156 -31.21 -11.00 16.23
N ALA A 157 -29.94 -10.72 15.95
CA ALA A 157 -29.28 -9.46 16.28
C ALA A 157 -29.50 -8.39 15.21
N CYS A 158 -29.40 -8.76 13.93
CA CYS A 158 -29.32 -7.82 12.82
C CYS A 158 -30.61 -7.82 11.97
N GLY A 159 -31.40 -8.89 12.02
CA GLY A 159 -32.55 -9.12 11.14
C GLY A 159 -33.70 -8.11 11.24
N ARG A 160 -33.72 -7.30 12.30
CA ARG A 160 -34.68 -6.18 12.44
C ARG A 160 -34.41 -5.01 11.49
N CYS A 161 -33.15 -4.87 11.05
CA CYS A 161 -32.70 -3.81 10.16
C CYS A 161 -32.26 -4.40 8.82
N HIS A 162 -31.41 -5.41 8.85
CA HIS A 162 -30.82 -5.98 7.66
C HIS A 162 -31.59 -7.20 7.15
N VAL A 163 -31.67 -7.34 5.83
CA VAL A 163 -31.89 -8.65 5.22
C VAL A 163 -30.59 -9.44 5.36
N VAL A 164 -30.61 -10.51 6.15
CA VAL A 164 -29.42 -11.32 6.50
C VAL A 164 -29.32 -12.61 5.69
N GLY A 165 -30.36 -12.94 4.91
CA GLY A 165 -30.40 -14.12 4.04
C GLY A 165 -31.81 -14.38 3.53
N GLU A 166 -32.01 -15.54 2.90
CA GLU A 166 -33.30 -15.93 2.33
C GLU A 166 -34.43 -15.99 3.38
N ILE A 167 -34.08 -16.31 4.62
CA ILE A 167 -35.03 -16.46 5.72
C ILE A 167 -35.79 -15.16 6.05
N ASN A 168 -35.26 -13.98 5.70
CA ASN A 168 -35.87 -12.69 6.01
C ASN A 168 -35.87 -11.69 4.84
N GLN A 169 -35.90 -12.16 3.58
CA GLN A 169 -35.80 -11.30 2.38
C GLN A 169 -36.74 -10.10 2.35
N MET A 170 -37.93 -10.22 2.96
CA MET A 170 -38.96 -9.19 2.97
C MET A 170 -39.06 -8.41 4.29
N ALA A 171 -38.17 -8.67 5.25
CA ALA A 171 -38.31 -8.16 6.62
C ALA A 171 -37.24 -7.12 7.04
N GLY A 172 -36.32 -6.76 6.13
CA GLY A 172 -35.37 -5.68 6.38
C GLY A 172 -35.99 -4.29 6.22
N ILE A 173 -35.28 -3.26 6.70
CA ILE A 173 -35.64 -1.86 6.47
C ILE A 173 -35.01 -1.44 5.13
N GLY A 174 -35.82 -0.90 4.22
CA GLY A 174 -35.35 -0.54 2.87
C GLY A 174 -34.22 0.50 2.81
N SER A 175 -33.92 1.18 3.92
CA SER A 175 -32.83 2.15 4.05
C SER A 175 -31.50 1.56 4.55
N THR A 176 -31.47 0.28 4.92
CA THR A 176 -30.24 -0.41 5.36
C THR A 176 -29.87 -1.51 4.37
N PRO A 177 -28.60 -1.59 3.92
CA PRO A 177 -28.18 -2.56 2.92
C PRO A 177 -28.33 -4.00 3.44
N SER A 178 -28.65 -4.96 2.57
CA SER A 178 -28.66 -6.37 2.95
C SER A 178 -27.24 -6.88 3.21
N PHE A 179 -27.10 -8.02 3.90
CA PHE A 179 -25.81 -8.67 4.06
C PHE A 179 -25.17 -9.00 2.71
N ALA A 180 -25.96 -9.46 1.73
CA ALA A 180 -25.44 -9.73 0.38
C ALA A 180 -24.87 -8.46 -0.30
N VAL A 181 -25.52 -7.30 -0.13
CA VAL A 181 -25.01 -6.01 -0.63
C VAL A 181 -23.77 -5.57 0.13
N LEU A 182 -23.74 -5.71 1.46
CA LEU A 182 -22.53 -5.41 2.23
C LEU A 182 -21.38 -6.34 1.83
N ARG A 183 -21.68 -7.58 1.44
CA ARG A 183 -20.70 -8.60 1.08
C ARG A 183 -20.02 -8.38 -0.26
N SER A 184 -20.58 -7.53 -1.11
CA SER A 184 -19.97 -7.09 -2.37
C SER A 184 -18.98 -5.94 -2.21
N LEU A 185 -18.83 -5.37 -1.02
CA LEU A 185 -17.87 -4.31 -0.73
C LEU A 185 -16.47 -4.91 -0.50
N GLU A 186 -15.43 -4.22 -0.95
CA GLU A 186 -14.04 -4.68 -0.82
C GLU A 186 -13.61 -4.84 0.65
N ASP A 187 -14.05 -3.94 1.52
CA ASP A 187 -13.76 -3.89 2.96
C ASP A 187 -14.88 -4.51 3.83
N TRP A 188 -15.71 -5.39 3.26
CA TRP A 188 -16.84 -6.01 3.98
C TRP A 188 -16.39 -6.64 5.31
N MET A 189 -15.23 -7.30 5.34
CA MET A 189 -14.76 -8.02 6.51
C MET A 189 -14.48 -7.08 7.68
N GLU A 190 -13.83 -5.95 7.42
CA GLU A 190 -13.60 -4.90 8.41
C GLU A 190 -14.94 -4.33 8.90
N ARG A 191 -15.87 -4.05 7.97
CA ARG A 191 -17.18 -3.51 8.29
C ARG A 191 -17.99 -4.41 9.22
N PHE A 192 -17.95 -5.73 9.01
CA PHE A 192 -18.63 -6.69 9.88
C PHE A 192 -17.91 -6.88 11.21
N THR A 193 -16.57 -7.02 11.19
CA THR A 193 -15.78 -7.25 12.42
C THR A 193 -15.81 -6.04 13.35
N ALA A 194 -15.85 -4.83 12.81
CA ALA A 194 -15.88 -3.59 13.58
C ALA A 194 -17.26 -2.92 13.63
N PHE A 195 -18.34 -3.63 13.26
CA PHE A 195 -19.66 -3.01 13.07
C PHE A 195 -20.11 -2.19 14.28
N TYR A 196 -19.83 -2.66 15.50
CA TYR A 196 -20.21 -2.02 16.76
C TYR A 196 -19.56 -0.63 16.96
N ALA A 197 -18.49 -0.33 16.24
CA ALA A 197 -17.79 0.95 16.23
C ALA A 197 -18.18 1.85 15.04
N LEU A 198 -18.89 1.31 14.05
CA LEU A 198 -19.24 2.01 12.81
C LEU A 198 -20.69 2.48 12.82
N ASN A 199 -20.90 3.78 12.55
CA ASN A 199 -22.23 4.37 12.51
C ASN A 199 -23.18 3.60 11.57
N PRO A 200 -24.44 3.38 11.98
CA PRO A 200 -25.11 3.93 13.16
C PRO A 200 -25.01 3.07 14.45
N HIS A 201 -24.30 1.95 14.42
CA HIS A 201 -24.36 0.90 15.45
C HIS A 201 -23.86 1.26 16.86
N PRO A 202 -22.87 2.16 17.06
CA PRO A 202 -22.41 2.52 18.41
C PRO A 202 -23.53 3.06 19.31
N ALA A 203 -24.59 3.63 18.72
CA ALA A 203 -25.70 4.19 19.48
C ALA A 203 -26.60 3.13 20.13
N PHE A 204 -26.52 1.86 19.72
CA PHE A 204 -27.43 0.80 20.19
C PHE A 204 -26.80 -0.58 20.29
N THR A 205 -25.47 -0.68 20.20
CA THR A 205 -24.75 -1.96 20.29
C THR A 205 -23.97 -2.05 21.58
N VAL A 206 -24.00 -3.23 22.22
CA VAL A 206 -23.20 -3.53 23.39
C VAL A 206 -22.44 -4.82 23.14
N ILE A 207 -21.12 -4.72 23.16
CA ILE A 207 -20.21 -5.86 23.22
C ILE A 207 -19.58 -5.87 24.62
N PRO A 208 -19.89 -6.88 25.47
CA PRO A 208 -19.30 -6.98 26.80
C PRO A 208 -17.78 -6.85 26.76
N ASP A 209 -17.23 -6.11 27.71
CA ASP A 209 -15.79 -5.84 27.87
C ASP A 209 -15.10 -5.09 26.71
N VAL A 210 -15.85 -4.66 25.69
CA VAL A 210 -15.32 -3.94 24.52
C VAL A 210 -15.97 -2.56 24.36
N THR A 211 -17.30 -2.47 24.35
CA THR A 211 -18.00 -1.20 24.22
C THR A 211 -18.17 -0.54 25.59
N LEU A 212 -18.01 0.78 25.64
CA LEU A 212 -18.39 1.56 26.82
C LEU A 212 -19.91 1.51 27.05
N PRO A 213 -20.39 1.66 28.29
CA PRO A 213 -21.81 1.88 28.56
C PRO A 213 -22.35 3.10 27.81
N PHE A 214 -23.64 3.08 27.47
CA PHE A 214 -24.28 4.26 26.92
C PHE A 214 -24.23 5.42 27.92
N ASP A 215 -24.00 6.62 27.40
CA ASP A 215 -24.10 7.87 28.16
C ASP A 215 -25.52 7.98 28.75
N GLU A 216 -25.63 8.21 30.05
CA GLU A 216 -26.92 8.32 30.74
C GLU A 216 -27.82 9.42 30.16
N THR A 217 -27.21 10.47 29.59
CA THR A 217 -27.93 11.58 28.95
C THR A 217 -28.32 11.30 27.49
N ARG A 218 -27.76 10.23 26.90
CA ARG A 218 -28.02 9.78 25.53
C ARG A 218 -28.16 8.26 25.50
N PRO A 219 -29.23 7.71 26.10
CA PRO A 219 -29.47 6.27 26.10
C PRO A 219 -29.72 5.76 24.68
N SER A 220 -29.58 4.44 24.49
CA SER A 220 -29.86 3.80 23.20
C SER A 220 -31.27 4.14 22.70
N PRO A 221 -31.44 4.59 21.44
CA PRO A 221 -32.74 4.98 20.90
C PRO A 221 -33.66 3.79 20.61
N ILE A 222 -33.12 2.56 20.64
CA ILE A 222 -33.85 1.30 20.43
C ILE A 222 -33.41 0.26 21.46
N SER A 223 -34.11 -0.88 21.51
CA SER A 223 -33.66 -2.04 22.29
C SER A 223 -32.26 -2.47 21.83
N PRO A 224 -31.23 -2.46 22.69
CA PRO A 224 -29.86 -2.69 22.27
C PRO A 224 -29.64 -4.07 21.64
N VAL A 225 -28.75 -4.11 20.66
CA VAL A 225 -28.13 -5.36 20.20
C VAL A 225 -27.02 -5.71 21.19
N ARG A 226 -27.06 -6.93 21.73
CA ARG A 226 -26.04 -7.44 22.65
C ARG A 226 -25.42 -8.69 22.04
N LEU A 227 -24.11 -8.66 21.84
CA LEU A 227 -23.32 -9.75 21.27
C LEU A 227 -21.98 -9.84 21.99
N THR A 228 -21.45 -11.02 22.20
CA THR A 228 -20.02 -11.21 22.55
C THR A 228 -19.14 -11.15 21.30
N LEU A 229 -17.82 -11.03 21.48
CA LEU A 229 -16.88 -11.12 20.34
C LEU A 229 -16.95 -12.49 19.65
N GLU A 230 -17.04 -13.59 20.39
CA GLU A 230 -17.21 -14.93 19.83
C GLU A 230 -18.50 -15.03 19.00
N GLU A 231 -19.61 -14.45 19.47
CA GLU A 231 -20.86 -14.41 18.70
C GLU A 231 -20.75 -13.55 17.45
N LEU A 232 -19.98 -12.46 17.50
CA LEU A 232 -19.68 -11.66 16.32
C LEU A 232 -18.83 -12.44 15.31
N GLU A 233 -17.79 -13.15 15.75
CA GLU A 233 -16.97 -14.02 14.89
C GLU A 233 -17.84 -15.06 14.18
N ASN A 234 -18.77 -15.71 14.90
CA ASN A 234 -19.75 -16.61 14.29
C ASN A 234 -20.58 -15.91 13.20
N ILE A 235 -21.04 -14.67 13.41
CA ILE A 235 -21.77 -13.88 12.40
C ILE A 235 -20.87 -13.56 11.20
N VAL A 236 -19.60 -13.22 11.42
CA VAL A 236 -18.62 -12.96 10.34
C VAL A 236 -18.41 -14.23 9.52
N ALA A 237 -18.22 -15.38 10.16
CA ALA A 237 -18.11 -16.69 9.51
C ALA A 237 -19.34 -17.02 8.67
N TYR A 238 -20.55 -16.75 9.17
CA TYR A 238 -21.77 -16.89 8.38
C TYR A 238 -21.77 -15.95 7.17
N THR A 239 -21.50 -14.66 7.39
CA THR A 239 -21.46 -13.66 6.32
C THR A 239 -20.45 -14.02 5.24
N ALA A 240 -19.35 -14.67 5.60
CA ALA A 240 -18.37 -15.14 4.64
C ALA A 240 -18.93 -16.13 3.62
N THR A 241 -19.94 -16.92 4.01
CA THR A 241 -20.62 -17.91 3.16
C THR A 241 -21.69 -17.30 2.24
N ILE A 242 -22.06 -16.03 2.46
CA ILE A 242 -23.09 -15.36 1.68
C ILE A 242 -22.54 -14.98 0.30
N VAL A 243 -23.26 -15.38 -0.74
CA VAL A 243 -22.97 -14.94 -2.11
C VAL A 243 -23.15 -13.42 -2.20
N PRO A 244 -22.12 -12.66 -2.63
CA PRO A 244 -22.23 -11.22 -2.81
C PRO A 244 -23.34 -10.86 -3.80
N ALA A 245 -24.05 -9.76 -3.53
CA ALA A 245 -25.02 -9.23 -4.48
C ALA A 245 -24.33 -8.71 -5.74
N ASP A 246 -24.93 -8.95 -6.90
CA ASP A 246 -24.55 -8.29 -8.14
C ASP A 246 -25.14 -6.88 -8.17
N LEU A 247 -24.27 -5.87 -8.05
CA LEU A 247 -24.66 -4.46 -8.10
C LEU A 247 -24.61 -3.87 -9.51
N GLY A 248 -24.22 -4.65 -10.52
CA GLY A 248 -23.99 -4.18 -11.88
C GLY A 248 -22.68 -3.41 -12.04
N ALA A 249 -22.46 -2.85 -13.23
CA ALA A 249 -21.26 -2.09 -13.55
C ALA A 249 -21.18 -0.80 -12.71
N PRO A 250 -19.97 -0.36 -12.31
CA PRO A 250 -19.78 0.94 -11.65
C PRO A 250 -20.41 2.07 -12.46
N ILE A 251 -21.09 3.00 -11.79
CA ILE A 251 -21.67 4.17 -12.45
C ILE A 251 -20.52 5.03 -12.98
N ALA A 252 -20.37 5.08 -14.30
CA ALA A 252 -19.44 5.99 -14.95
C ALA A 252 -19.95 7.43 -14.78
N HIS A 253 -19.24 8.23 -13.99
CA HIS A 253 -19.45 9.68 -13.98
C HIS A 253 -18.97 10.25 -15.32
N GLN A 254 -19.91 10.82 -16.09
CA GLN A 254 -19.60 11.66 -17.26
C GLN A 254 -19.22 13.06 -16.83
#